data_AF-A0A349K754-F1
#
_entry.id   AF-A0A349K754-F1
#
_cell.length_a   1.000
_cell.length_b   1.000
_cell.length_c   1.000
_cell.angle_alpha   90.00
_cell.angle_beta   90.00
_cell.angle_gamma   90.00
#
_symmetry.space_group_name_H-M   'P 1'
#
loop_
_entity.id
_entity.type
_entity.pdbx_description
1 polymer ?
#
loop_
_entity_poly.entity_id
_entity_poly.type
_entity_poly.pdbx_seq_one_letter_code
_entity_poly.pdbx_strand_id
1 'polypeptide(L)'
;MEGGQAYFSYPPTPRTLEQTLKEVKRCTREGIVINTFMLEMNYFLMEFMDEMAKINKGRSFYTKPDQLGRYMLVDYLEGRKRKV
;
A
#
# COMPACT_ATOMS: atom_id res chain seq x y z
N MET A 1 -13.03 -5.47 -12.35
CA MET A 1 -14.18 -4.57 -12.23
C MET A 1 -15.41 -5.30 -12.75
N GLU A 2 -16.40 -5.57 -11.91
CA GLU A 2 -17.72 -6.01 -12.35
C GLU A 2 -18.63 -4.79 -12.34
N GLY A 3 -19.24 -4.44 -13.47
CA GLY A 3 -20.21 -3.33 -13.55
C GLY A 3 -19.66 -1.93 -13.28
N GLY A 4 -18.34 -1.70 -13.35
CA GLY A 4 -17.74 -0.37 -13.17
C GLY A 4 -17.63 0.12 -11.72
N GLN A 5 -18.01 -0.70 -10.73
CA GLN A 5 -17.84 -0.39 -9.31
C GLN A 5 -16.73 -1.24 -8.70
N ALA A 6 -15.94 -0.62 -7.80
CA ALA A 6 -14.98 -1.34 -6.99
C ALA A 6 -15.72 -2.07 -5.87
N TYR A 7 -15.52 -3.38 -5.78
CA TYR A 7 -16.11 -4.20 -4.73
C TYR A 7 -15.20 -4.16 -3.50
N PHE A 8 -15.70 -3.58 -2.41
CA PHE A 8 -14.99 -3.51 -1.13
C PHE A 8 -15.74 -4.38 -0.11
N SER A 9 -15.02 -5.22 0.62
CA SER A 9 -15.57 -6.01 1.73
C SER A 9 -14.66 -5.90 2.94
N TYR A 10 -15.26 -5.71 4.12
CA TYR A 10 -14.58 -5.86 5.40
C TYR A 10 -15.38 -6.84 6.27
N PRO A 11 -14.79 -7.97 6.70
CA PRO A 11 -13.41 -8.40 6.45
C PRO A 11 -13.12 -8.68 4.96
N PRO A 12 -11.86 -8.48 4.51
CA PRO A 12 -11.47 -8.67 3.11
C PRO A 12 -11.71 -10.12 2.65
N THR A 13 -12.16 -10.26 1.41
CA THR A 13 -12.33 -11.58 0.77
C THR A 13 -11.09 -11.93 -0.06
N PRO A 14 -10.78 -13.22 -0.29
CA PRO A 14 -9.69 -13.63 -1.17
C PRO A 14 -9.75 -12.96 -2.56
N ARG A 15 -10.97 -12.76 -3.08
CA ARG A 15 -11.23 -12.08 -4.35
C ARG A 15 -10.75 -10.63 -4.35
N THR A 16 -11.06 -9.87 -3.29
CA THR A 16 -10.66 -8.46 -3.19
C THR A 16 -9.14 -8.31 -3.09
N LEU A 17 -8.46 -9.27 -2.47
CA LEU A 17 -6.99 -9.26 -2.34
C LEU A 17 -6.32 -9.57 -3.67
N GLU A 18 -6.78 -10.61 -4.38
CA GLU A 18 -6.26 -10.96 -5.70
C GLU A 18 -6.44 -9.81 -6.70
N GLN A 19 -7.61 -9.16 -6.69
CA GLN A 19 -7.84 -7.99 -7.53
C GLN A 19 -6.91 -6.82 -7.18
N THR A 20 -6.64 -6.61 -5.90
CA THR A 20 -5.71 -5.56 -5.46
C THR A 20 -4.28 -5.87 -5.92
N LEU A 21 -3.78 -7.10 -5.76
CA LEU A 21 -2.43 -7.47 -6.19
C LEU A 21 -2.27 -7.39 -7.72
N LYS A 22 -3.33 -7.69 -8.49
CA LYS A 22 -3.34 -7.49 -9.95
C LYS A 22 -3.12 -6.02 -10.31
N GLU A 23 -3.78 -5.11 -9.62
CA GLU A 23 -3.62 -3.67 -9.87
C GLU A 23 -2.25 -3.17 -9.39
N VAL A 24 -1.76 -3.63 -8.24
CA VAL A 24 -0.40 -3.33 -7.77
C VAL A 24 0.63 -3.70 -8.83
N LYS A 25 0.52 -4.88 -9.44
CA LYS A 25 1.41 -5.32 -10.53
C LYS A 25 1.32 -4.42 -11.75
N ARG A 26 0.14 -3.90 -12.06
CA ARG A 26 -0.06 -2.93 -13.14
C ARG A 26 0.60 -1.59 -12.82
N CYS A 27 0.39 -1.05 -11.62
CA CYS A 27 1.07 0.16 -11.14
C CYS A 27 2.60 0.01 -11.23
N THR A 28 3.15 -1.13 -10.80
CA THR A 28 4.58 -1.41 -10.92
C THR A 28 5.05 -1.35 -12.38
N ARG A 29 4.30 -1.93 -13.32
CA ARG A 29 4.63 -1.91 -14.75
C ARG A 29 4.59 -0.51 -15.34
N GLU A 30 3.72 0.35 -14.82
CA GLU A 30 3.60 1.76 -15.19
C GLU A 30 4.63 2.65 -14.45
N GLY A 31 5.51 2.07 -13.62
CA GLY A 31 6.54 2.81 -12.88
C GLY A 31 6.02 3.56 -11.65
N ILE A 32 4.80 3.26 -11.20
CA ILE A 32 4.17 3.88 -10.03
C ILE A 32 4.60 3.10 -8.78
N VAL A 33 5.35 3.77 -7.89
CA VAL A 33 5.79 3.21 -6.61
C VAL A 33 4.74 3.50 -5.53
N ILE A 34 4.38 2.47 -4.78
CA ILE A 34 3.37 2.46 -3.73
C ILE A 34 4.09 2.33 -2.38
N ASN A 35 3.97 3.35 -1.55
CA ASN A 35 4.41 3.30 -0.16
C ASN A 35 3.20 3.04 0.74
N THR A 36 3.32 2.05 1.62
CA THR A 36 2.20 1.65 2.49
C THR A 36 2.55 1.84 3.97
N PHE A 37 1.63 2.43 4.71
CA PHE A 37 1.74 2.63 6.15
C PHE A 37 0.66 1.81 6.85
N MET A 38 1.08 0.85 7.68
CA MET A 38 0.16 0.02 8.45
C MET A 38 -0.11 0.67 9.80
N LEU A 39 -1.39 0.86 10.14
CA LEU A 39 -1.83 1.43 11.41
C LEU A 39 -2.24 0.36 12.44
N GLU A 40 -2.70 -0.80 11.96
CA GLU A 40 -3.10 -1.93 12.79
C GLU A 40 -2.44 -3.22 12.29
N MET A 41 -1.89 -4.01 13.22
CA MET A 41 -1.09 -5.19 12.92
C MET A 41 -1.90 -6.47 13.16
N ASN A 42 -2.57 -6.93 12.11
CA ASN A 42 -3.09 -8.30 12.01
C ASN A 42 -2.11 -9.12 11.15
N TYR A 43 -1.80 -10.34 11.57
CA TYR A 43 -0.89 -11.27 10.88
C TYR A 43 -1.21 -11.43 9.37
N PHE A 44 -2.48 -11.57 9.03
CA PHE A 44 -2.95 -11.67 7.65
C PHE A 44 -2.67 -10.41 6.82
N LEU A 45 -2.87 -9.22 7.41
CA LEU A 45 -2.57 -7.97 6.73
C LEU A 45 -1.06 -7.79 6.52
N MET A 46 -0.23 -8.30 7.44
CA MET A 46 1.22 -8.27 7.28
C MET A 46 1.67 -9.13 6.09
N GLU A 47 1.16 -10.36 5.96
CA GLU A 47 1.47 -11.23 4.81
C GLU A 47 1.02 -10.59 3.49
N PHE A 48 -0.18 -10.00 3.45
CA PHE A 48 -0.67 -9.31 2.28
C PHE A 48 0.19 -8.10 1.88
N MET A 49 0.68 -7.34 2.86
CA MET A 49 1.55 -6.19 2.63
C MET A 49 2.95 -6.61 2.17
N ASP A 50 3.47 -7.74 2.67
CA ASP A 50 4.74 -8.30 2.20
C ASP A 50 4.66 -8.69 0.72
N GLU A 51 3.57 -9.34 0.30
CA GLU A 51 3.32 -9.64 -1.12
C GLU A 51 3.20 -8.38 -1.99
N MET A 52 2.50 -7.36 -1.51
CA MET A 52 2.42 -6.07 -2.22
C MET A 52 3.80 -5.43 -2.38
N ALA A 53 4.60 -5.40 -1.32
CA ALA A 53 5.95 -4.83 -1.32
C ALA A 53 6.90 -5.59 -2.26
N LYS A 54 6.83 -6.93 -2.29
CA LYS A 54 7.60 -7.77 -3.25
C LYS A 54 7.28 -7.43 -4.70
N ILE A 55 6.00 -7.17 -5.02
CA ILE A 55 5.57 -6.85 -6.38
C ILE A 55 5.96 -5.43 -6.78
N ASN A 56 5.75 -4.44 -5.90
CA ASN A 56 5.93 -3.04 -6.26
C ASN A 56 7.32 -2.49 -5.99
N LYS A 57 8.10 -3.15 -5.13
CA LYS A 57 9.40 -2.68 -4.62
C LYS A 57 9.32 -1.35 -3.86
N GLY A 58 8.12 -0.94 -3.48
CA GLY A 58 7.88 0.18 -2.59
C GLY A 58 8.19 -0.16 -1.14
N ARG A 59 8.12 0.84 -0.26
CA ARG A 59 8.42 0.66 1.16
C ARG A 59 7.14 0.37 1.95
N SER A 60 7.19 -0.63 2.82
CA SER A 60 6.18 -0.86 3.84
C SER A 60 6.69 -0.36 5.19
N PHE A 61 5.90 0.48 5.85
CA PHE A 61 6.20 1.01 7.17
C PHE A 61 5.23 0.43 8.19
N TYR A 62 5.77 -0.30 9.16
CA TYR A 62 5.05 -0.74 10.34
C TYR A 62 5.16 0.37 11.39
N THR A 63 4.10 1.16 11.54
CA THR A 63 4.12 2.28 12.48
C THR A 63 2.93 2.19 13.42
N LYS A 64 3.08 2.73 14.63
CA LYS A 64 1.93 2.91 15.51
C LYS A 64 1.20 4.20 15.08
N PRO A 65 -0.13 4.29 15.23
CA PRO A 65 -0.91 5.45 14.78
C PRO A 65 -0.39 6.80 15.29
N ASP A 66 0.18 6.83 16.50
CA ASP A 66 0.79 8.00 17.14
C ASP A 66 2.08 8.48 16.47
N GLN A 67 2.73 7.65 15.65
CA GLN A 67 3.98 7.97 14.94
C GLN A 67 3.80 8.22 13.44
N LEU A 68 2.62 7.91 12.88
CA LEU A 68 2.33 8.10 11.45
C LEU A 68 2.57 9.54 11.00
N GLY A 69 2.15 10.51 11.80
CA GLY A 69 2.27 11.94 11.46
C GLY A 69 3.71 12.39 11.22
N ARG A 70 4.68 11.85 11.99
CA ARG A 70 6.09 12.21 11.83
C ARG A 70 6.67 11.63 10.53
N TYR A 71 6.31 10.40 10.16
CA TYR A 71 6.82 9.76 8.94
C TYR A 71 6.25 10.38 7.66
N MET A 72 4.95 10.71 7.63
CA MET A 72 4.35 11.41 6.48
C MET A 72 5.01 12.76 6.22
N LEU A 73 5.36 13.49 7.29
CA LEU A 73 5.98 14.81 7.20
C LEU A 73 7.42 14.72 6.66
N VAL A 74 8.19 13.72 7.09
CA VAL A 74 9.54 13.44 6.57
C VAL A 74 9.47 13.05 5.09
N ASP A 75 8.62 12.10 4.72
CA ASP A 75 8.49 11.64 3.32
C ASP A 75 8.04 12.78 2.39
N TYR A 76 7.11 13.63 2.84
CA TYR A 76 6.67 14.82 2.11
C TYR A 76 7.81 15.83 1.89
N LEU A 77 8.61 16.11 2.93
CA LEU A 77 9.73 17.05 2.84
C LEU A 77 10.88 16.50 1.96
N GLU A 78 11.19 15.21 2.07
CA GLU A 78 12.21 14.55 1.23
C GLU A 78 11.79 14.49 -0.24
N GLY A 79 10.51 14.21 -0.52
CA GLY A 79 9.95 14.25 -1.87
C GLY A 79 10.03 15.63 -2.53
N ARG A 80 9.92 16.72 -1.75
CA ARG A 80 10.07 18.10 -2.24
C ARG A 80 11.52 18.46 -2.56
N LYS A 81 12.50 18.02 -1.77
CA LYS A 81 13.92 18.30 -2.00
C LYS A 81 14.45 17.67 -3.30
N ARG A 82 13.85 16.56 -3.75
CA ARG A 82 14.19 15.92 -5.04
C ARG A 82 13.61 16.63 -6.28
N LYS A 83 12.69 17.58 -6.10
CA LYS A 83 12.05 18.34 -7.19
C LYS A 83 12.63 19.76 -7.39
N VAL A 84 13.69 20.12 -6.66
CA VAL A 84 14.40 21.40 -6.80
C VAL A 84 15.75 21.14 -7.44
#